data_AF-A0A0G0MZN7-F1
#
_entry.id   AF-A0A0G0MZN7-F1
#
_cell.length_a   1.000
_cell.length_b   1.000
_cell.length_c   1.000
_cell.angle_alpha   90.00
_cell.angle_beta   90.00
_cell.angle_gamma   90.00
#
_symmetry.space_group_name_H-M   'P 1'
#
loop_
_entity.id
_entity.type
_entity.pdbx_description
1 polymer ?
#
loop_
_entity_poly.entity_id
_entity_poly.type
_entity_poly.pdbx_seq_one_letter_code
_entity_poly.pdbx_strand_id
1 'polypeptide(L)' 'MENKLLIIYGPTAVGKTSLAFGLARKYNGDILSADSRQVYRGMDI' A
#
# COMPACT_ATOMS: atom_id res chain seq x y z
N MET A 1 18.80 -4.96 -13.96
CA MET A 1 17.39 -4.67 -14.23
C MET A 1 16.93 -3.67 -13.21
N GLU A 2 16.23 -2.61 -13.63
CA GLU A 2 15.76 -1.55 -12.75
C GLU A 2 14.39 -1.94 -12.16
N ASN A 3 14.26 -1.90 -10.84
CA ASN A 3 13.01 -2.22 -10.16
C ASN A 3 12.07 -1.03 -10.25
N LYS A 4 10.91 -1.22 -10.90
CA LYS A 4 9.88 -0.19 -10.99
C LYS A 4 9.12 -0.09 -9.67
N LEU A 5 8.93 1.13 -9.18
CA LEU A 5 8.16 1.43 -7.98
C LEU A 5 6.93 2.27 -8.34
N LEU A 6 5.76 1.83 -7.87
CA LEU A 6 4.51 2.61 -7.97
C LEU A 6 4.18 3.18 -6.59
N ILE A 7 3.94 4.50 -6.53
CA ILE A 7 3.54 5.18 -5.29
C ILE A 7 2.06 5.51 -5.35
N ILE A 8 1.29 5.02 -4.37
CA ILE A 8 -0.13 5.33 -4.19
C ILE A 8 -0.26 6.23 -2.96
N TYR A 9 -0.38 7.53 -3.17
CA TYR A 9 -0.51 8.53 -2.11
C TYR A 9 -1.89 9.20 -2.12
N GLY A 10 -2.24 9.86 -1.02
CA GLY A 10 -3.51 10.58 -0.87
C GLY A 10 -4.02 10.55 0.58
N PRO A 11 -5.10 11.31 0.89
CA PRO A 11 -5.65 11.41 2.25
C PRO A 11 -6.08 10.08 2.85
N THR A 12 -6.23 10.00 4.17
CA THR A 12 -6.80 8.81 4.85
C THR A 12 -8.23 8.55 4.36
N ALA A 13 -8.65 7.28 4.35
CA ALA A 13 -9.99 6.83 3.97
C ALA A 13 -10.43 7.00 2.49
N VAL A 14 -9.55 7.45 1.58
CA VAL A 14 -9.88 7.58 0.14
C VAL A 14 -9.81 6.28 -0.67
N GLY A 15 -9.66 5.11 -0.02
CA GLY A 15 -9.65 3.80 -0.71
C GLY A 15 -8.30 3.32 -1.25
N LYS A 16 -7.18 3.95 -0.87
CA LYS A 16 -5.82 3.58 -1.33
C LYS A 16 -5.49 2.09 -1.16
N THR A 17 -5.85 1.52 -0.01
CA THR A 17 -5.61 0.11 0.31
C THR A 17 -6.30 -0.83 -0.68
N SER A 18 -7.57 -0.54 -1.02
CA SER A 18 -8.34 -1.33 -2.00
C SER A 18 -7.69 -1.27 -3.39
N LEU A 19 -7.27 -0.08 -3.83
CA LEU A 19 -6.57 0.11 -5.09
C LEU A 19 -5.23 -0.66 -5.12
N ALA A 20 -4.42 -0.56 -4.07
CA ALA A 20 -3.14 -1.25 -3.97
C ALA A 20 -3.29 -2.77 -4.09
N PHE A 21 -4.27 -3.38 -3.40
CA PHE A 21 -4.57 -4.81 -3.51
C PHE A 21 -5.02 -5.22 -4.92
N GLY A 22 -5.85 -4.41 -5.59
CA GLY A 22 -6.27 -4.68 -6.96
C GLY A 22 -5.09 -4.68 -7.94
N LEU A 23 -4.18 -3.71 -7.82
CA LEU A 23 -3.00 -3.60 -8.66
C LEU A 23 -1.98 -4.71 -8.38
N ALA A 24 -1.72 -5.02 -7.10
CA ALA A 24 -0.84 -6.11 -6.71
C ALA A 24 -1.27 -7.45 -7.31
N ARG A 25 -2.57 -7.79 -7.24
CA ARG A 25 -3.11 -9.00 -7.88
C ARG A 25 -2.97 -8.98 -9.40
N LYS A 26 -3.22 -7.83 -10.05
CA LYS A 26 -3.16 -7.70 -11.51
C LYS A 26 -1.74 -7.85 -12.05
N TYR A 27 -0.74 -7.33 -11.33
CA TYR A 27 0.63 -7.26 -11.80
C TYR A 27 1.58 -8.24 -11.09
N ASN A 28 1.05 -9.09 -10.20
CA ASN A 28 1.84 -9.97 -9.34
C ASN A 28 2.94 -9.20 -8.59
N GLY A 29 2.56 -8.07 -8.00
CA GLY A 29 3.48 -7.16 -7.30
C GLY A 29 3.32 -7.22 -5.79
N ASP A 30 4.42 -6.93 -5.08
CA ASP A 30 4.42 -6.83 -3.63
C ASP A 30 3.92 -5.47 -3.15
N ILE A 31 3.29 -5.44 -1.97
CA ILE A 31 2.81 -4.22 -1.32
C ILE A 31 3.71 -3.90 -0.14
N LEU A 32 4.21 -2.66 -0.09
CA LEU A 32 4.89 -2.08 1.07
C LEU A 32 4.02 -0.97 1.64
N SER A 33 3.64 -1.08 2.93
CA SER A 33 2.94 0.02 3.63
C SER A 33 3.90 1.17 3.90
N ALA A 34 3.47 2.39 3.57
CA ALA A 34 4.18 3.63 3.88
C ALA A 34 3.41 4.48 4.91
N ASP A 35 2.54 3.84 5.71
CA ASP A 35 1.79 4.50 6.78
C ASP A 35 2.58 4.44 8.09
N SER A 36 2.89 5.61 8.67
CA SER A 36 3.70 5.72 9.89
C SER A 36 3.00 5.22 11.16
N ARG A 37 1.69 4.95 11.12
CA ARG A 37 0.92 4.42 12.26
C ARG A 37 0.83 2.89 12.20
N GLN A 38 0.81 2.29 11.01
CA GLN A 38 0.70 0.84 10.84
C GLN A 38 1.99 0.06 11.16
N VAL A 39 3.10 0.75 11.43
CA VAL A 39 4.35 0.12 11.87
C VAL A 39 4.28 -0.39 13.32
N TYR A 40 3.35 0.12 14.13
CA TYR A 40 3.20 -0.26 15.53
C TYR A 40 2.26 -1.44 15.68
N ARG A 41 2.69 -2.45 16.45
CA ARG A 41 1.87 -3.64 16.75
C ARG A 41 0.75 -3.28 17.73
N GLY A 42 -0.44 -3.86 17.54
CA GLY A 42 -1.61 -3.61 18.39
C GLY A 42 -2.34 -2.30 18.08
N MET A 43 -1.93 -1.57 17.03
CA MET A 43 -2.64 -0.40 16.48
C MET A 43 -3.48 -0.81 15.27
N ASP A 44 -4.31 -1.84 15.46
CA ASP A 44 -5.08 -2.46 14.38
C ASP A 44 -6.45 -1.77 14.12
N ILE A 45 -6.84 -0.85 15.00
CA ILE A 45 -8.13 -0.14 15.01
C ILE A 45 -7.91 1.37 14.89
#